data_AF-A0A8S4GE79-F1
#
_entry.id   AF-A0A8S4GE79-F1
#
_cell.length_a   1.000
_cell.length_b   1.000
_cell.length_c   1.000
_cell.angle_alpha   90.00
_cell.angle_beta   90.00
_cell.angle_gamma   90.00
#
_symmetry.space_group_name_H-M   'P 1'
#
loop_
_entity.id
_entity.type
_entity.pdbx_description
1 polymer ?
#
loop_
_entity_poly.entity_id
_entity_poly.type
_entity_poly.pdbx_seq_one_letter_code
_entity_poly.pdbx_strand_id
1 'polypeptide(L)'
;ISGDANEDQILTAAVAYMGRPVMLMRVLNDLYYLFRYENNAHVPRALSIVLDAMDQHLGEKHIQISGSATLFYIVKGKEKANIGIRLKRRIITALLVGMEAHLGDDTMMRNGCLTLCQFKIPTDVLFEYERVVLILLNGVADVNQEGFVQRIAIYLLNSLACQVDGVQKRFLGDHGAIGKMLNLISDRLERRVCDDVLEVAWSTMWNVTDETPQNCLKFLENRGMEYFLACLKNFPDKEELLRNMMGLLGNVAEVQELRPQLMNQLFLSVFYELLDSSSDGIEVSYNAAGVLAHMASDGPEAWTVKEPAREAVLNRVASAVARWDLHAERNINYRSFEPILSLLSAHHTPQCQHWAVWALANLTTVYPDKYCSLVEAEGGIRLLNELLLHDAPYPCIKALARRVISNCERHLAPAEPAAPPPDPEVPCMEN
;
A
#
# COMPACT_ATOMS: atom_id res chain seq x y z
N ILE A 1 -1.47 39.96 -31.93
CA ILE A 1 -0.38 39.60 -32.86
C ILE A 1 0.14 38.24 -32.42
N SER A 2 0.26 37.26 -33.31
CA SER A 2 0.87 35.95 -33.00
C SER A 2 2.38 35.99 -33.22
N GLY A 3 3.14 35.22 -32.44
CA GLY A 3 4.60 35.15 -32.52
C GLY A 3 5.19 34.34 -31.35
N ASP A 4 6.50 34.38 -31.19
CA ASP A 4 7.29 33.67 -30.19
C ASP A 4 8.05 34.61 -29.22
N ALA A 5 7.83 35.93 -29.31
CA ALA A 5 8.64 36.90 -28.55
C ALA A 5 8.24 37.04 -27.08
N ASN A 6 7.02 36.67 -26.68
CA ASN A 6 6.52 36.71 -25.29
C ASN A 6 5.29 35.82 -25.08
N GLU A 7 4.89 35.64 -23.81
CA GLU A 7 3.74 34.81 -23.38
C GLU A 7 2.46 35.13 -24.17
N ASP A 8 2.08 36.41 -24.31
CA ASP A 8 0.86 36.81 -25.02
C ASP A 8 0.87 36.43 -26.50
N GLN A 9 2.02 36.60 -27.16
CA GLN A 9 2.19 36.22 -28.56
C GLN A 9 2.12 34.71 -28.75
N ILE A 10 2.74 33.94 -27.84
CA ILE A 10 2.75 32.46 -27.86
C ILE A 10 1.33 31.93 -27.63
N LEU A 11 0.61 32.42 -26.61
CA LEU A 11 -0.77 32.03 -26.35
C LEU A 11 -1.71 32.40 -27.51
N THR A 12 -1.47 33.54 -28.17
CA THR A 12 -2.24 33.95 -29.35
C THR A 12 -1.91 33.07 -30.56
N ALA A 13 -0.64 32.70 -30.75
CA ALA A 13 -0.21 31.78 -31.80
C ALA A 13 -0.83 30.39 -31.61
N ALA A 14 -0.91 29.90 -30.37
CA ALA A 14 -1.45 28.57 -30.08
C ALA A 14 -2.93 28.46 -30.47
N VAL A 15 -3.73 29.49 -30.15
CA VAL A 15 -5.13 29.57 -30.57
C VAL A 15 -5.25 29.68 -32.09
N ALA A 16 -4.44 30.53 -32.74
CA ALA A 16 -4.49 30.74 -34.18
C ALA A 16 -4.09 29.50 -34.99
N TYR A 17 -3.16 28.70 -34.47
CA TYR A 17 -2.64 27.50 -35.12
C TYR A 17 -3.22 26.20 -34.59
N MET A 18 -4.30 26.26 -33.80
CA MET A 18 -4.94 25.08 -33.22
C MET A 18 -5.29 24.02 -34.28
N GLY A 19 -5.72 24.41 -35.48
CA GLY A 19 -5.98 23.47 -36.59
C GLY A 19 -4.77 23.06 -37.44
N ARG A 20 -3.53 23.43 -37.05
CA ARG A 20 -2.31 23.23 -37.86
C ARG A 20 -1.22 22.52 -37.04
N PRO A 21 -1.23 21.17 -36.97
CA PRO A 21 -0.39 20.40 -36.06
C PRO A 21 1.11 20.75 -36.08
N VAL A 22 1.68 20.90 -37.28
CA VAL A 22 3.12 21.21 -37.45
C VAL A 22 3.50 22.55 -36.83
N MET A 23 2.63 23.56 -36.94
CA MET A 23 2.87 24.88 -36.35
C MET A 23 2.57 24.86 -34.86
N LEU A 24 1.46 24.23 -34.47
CA LEU A 24 1.06 24.10 -33.06
C LEU A 24 2.12 23.40 -32.22
N MET A 25 2.76 22.36 -32.77
CA MET A 25 3.87 21.66 -32.11
C MET A 25 5.01 22.61 -31.72
N ARG A 26 5.38 23.56 -32.58
CA ARG A 26 6.42 24.55 -32.27
C ARG A 26 5.96 25.48 -31.14
N VAL A 27 4.74 25.99 -31.25
CA VAL A 27 4.18 26.89 -30.24
C VAL A 27 4.04 26.22 -28.87
N LEU A 28 3.64 24.95 -28.82
CA LEU A 28 3.56 24.20 -27.55
C LEU A 28 4.94 23.92 -26.95
N ASN A 29 5.98 23.78 -27.77
CA ASN A 29 7.35 23.67 -27.28
C ASN A 29 7.83 25.00 -26.67
N ASP A 30 7.52 26.13 -27.31
CA ASP A 30 7.82 27.46 -26.76
C ASP A 30 7.06 27.68 -25.44
N LEU A 31 5.78 27.30 -25.40
CA LEU A 31 4.97 27.36 -24.18
C LEU A 31 5.54 26.47 -23.06
N TYR A 32 6.01 25.26 -23.38
CA TYR A 32 6.70 24.39 -22.45
C TYR A 32 7.95 25.07 -21.85
N TYR A 33 8.75 25.75 -22.67
CA TYR A 33 9.95 26.46 -22.21
C TYR A 33 9.62 27.62 -21.28
N LEU A 34 8.56 28.38 -21.57
CA LEU A 34 8.04 29.43 -20.68
C LEU A 34 7.68 28.86 -19.30
N PHE A 35 6.95 27.74 -19.25
CA PHE A 35 6.57 27.11 -17.98
C PHE A 35 7.75 26.51 -17.21
N ARG A 36 8.80 26.11 -17.91
CA ARG A 36 9.99 25.52 -17.31
C ARG A 36 10.93 26.56 -16.68
N TYR A 37 11.06 27.75 -17.28
CA TYR A 37 12.12 28.70 -16.93
C TYR A 37 11.62 30.10 -16.50
N GLU A 38 10.37 30.46 -16.78
CA GLU A 38 9.86 31.81 -16.57
C GLU A 38 8.66 31.84 -15.60
N ASN A 39 8.34 33.04 -15.09
CA ASN A 39 7.10 33.27 -14.35
C ASN A 39 5.96 33.53 -15.34
N ASN A 40 4.87 32.79 -15.20
CA ASN A 40 3.75 32.83 -16.16
C ASN A 40 2.58 33.62 -15.57
N ALA A 41 2.10 34.64 -16.29
CA ALA A 41 1.01 35.50 -15.84
C ALA A 41 -0.37 34.94 -16.21
N HIS A 42 -0.47 34.07 -17.21
CA HIS A 42 -1.73 33.62 -17.81
C HIS A 42 -1.95 32.10 -17.73
N VAL A 43 -1.64 31.50 -16.58
CA VAL A 43 -1.73 30.04 -16.35
C VAL A 43 -3.09 29.42 -16.73
N PRO A 44 -4.26 29.99 -16.37
CA PRO A 44 -5.55 29.40 -16.75
C PRO A 44 -5.78 29.35 -18.27
N ARG A 45 -5.31 30.38 -18.99
CA ARG A 45 -5.42 30.45 -20.46
C ARG A 45 -4.49 29.44 -21.13
N ALA A 46 -3.25 29.36 -20.66
CA ALA A 46 -2.28 28.37 -21.12
C ALA A 46 -2.81 26.95 -20.90
N LEU A 47 -3.36 26.67 -19.73
CA LEU A 47 -3.94 25.37 -19.39
C LEU A 47 -5.09 24.98 -20.34
N SER A 48 -6.02 25.91 -20.62
CA SER A 48 -7.10 25.62 -21.58
C SER A 48 -6.53 25.28 -22.96
N ILE A 49 -5.59 26.08 -23.45
CA ILE A 49 -4.95 25.88 -24.76
C ILE A 49 -4.26 24.51 -24.84
N VAL A 50 -3.50 24.14 -23.80
CA VAL A 50 -2.80 22.84 -23.75
C VAL A 50 -3.78 21.68 -23.76
N LEU A 51 -4.86 21.76 -22.96
CA LEU A 51 -5.89 20.73 -22.93
C LEU A 51 -6.61 20.61 -24.28
N ASP A 52 -7.04 21.75 -24.85
CA ASP A 52 -7.72 21.78 -26.15
C ASP A 52 -6.82 21.20 -27.27
N ALA A 53 -5.51 21.52 -27.24
CA ALA A 53 -4.54 20.99 -28.19
C ALA A 53 -4.35 19.47 -28.03
N MET A 54 -4.25 18.97 -26.80
CA MET A 54 -4.14 17.53 -26.53
C MET A 54 -5.41 16.78 -26.94
N ASP A 55 -6.59 17.35 -26.65
CA ASP A 55 -7.90 16.78 -27.01
C ASP A 55 -8.06 16.71 -28.54
N GLN A 56 -7.66 17.75 -29.28
CA GLN A 56 -7.84 17.83 -30.73
C GLN A 56 -6.82 16.99 -31.52
N HIS A 57 -5.60 16.79 -31.02
CA HIS A 57 -4.50 16.16 -31.77
C HIS A 57 -4.01 14.88 -31.10
N LEU A 58 -4.92 13.94 -30.85
CA LEU A 58 -4.60 12.70 -30.18
C LEU A 58 -3.53 11.86 -30.91
N GLY A 59 -3.55 11.83 -32.25
CA GLY A 59 -2.58 11.08 -33.06
C GLY A 59 -1.18 11.70 -33.14
N GLU A 60 -1.01 12.94 -32.70
CA GLU A 60 0.24 13.70 -32.88
C GLU A 60 1.13 13.60 -31.64
N LYS A 61 2.04 12.62 -31.62
CA LYS A 61 2.88 12.31 -30.44
C LYS A 61 3.60 13.53 -29.86
N HIS A 62 4.11 14.42 -30.71
CA HIS A 62 4.89 15.58 -30.24
C HIS A 62 4.01 16.64 -29.56
N ILE A 63 2.73 16.74 -29.95
CA ILE A 63 1.75 17.58 -29.26
C ILE A 63 1.44 16.99 -27.88
N GLN A 64 1.21 15.67 -27.81
CA GLN A 64 0.96 14.99 -26.52
C GLN A 64 2.15 15.09 -25.56
N ILE A 65 3.38 14.90 -26.06
CA ILE A 65 4.61 15.03 -25.27
C ILE A 65 4.78 16.45 -24.74
N SER A 66 4.64 17.47 -25.61
CA SER A 66 4.81 18.87 -25.21
C SER A 66 3.69 19.32 -24.26
N GLY A 67 2.45 18.89 -24.53
CA GLY A 67 1.28 19.17 -23.71
C GLY A 67 1.42 18.57 -22.31
N SER A 68 1.71 17.26 -22.21
CA SER A 68 1.93 16.58 -20.92
C SER A 68 3.10 17.18 -20.13
N ALA A 69 4.19 17.56 -20.79
CA ALA A 69 5.31 18.23 -20.14
C ALA A 69 4.93 19.62 -19.60
N THR A 70 4.09 20.36 -20.32
CA THR A 70 3.59 21.66 -19.87
C THR A 70 2.62 21.49 -18.70
N LEU A 71 1.72 20.50 -18.77
CA LEU A 71 0.81 20.15 -17.67
C LEU A 71 1.57 19.83 -16.39
N PHE A 72 2.66 19.06 -16.46
CA PHE A 72 3.53 18.79 -15.31
C PHE A 72 3.98 20.07 -14.60
N TYR A 73 4.49 21.06 -15.34
CA TYR A 73 4.95 22.32 -14.75
C TYR A 73 3.78 23.16 -14.19
N ILE A 74 2.62 23.15 -14.84
CA ILE A 74 1.41 23.80 -14.32
C ILE A 74 1.00 23.21 -12.98
N VAL A 75 0.90 21.87 -12.87
CA VAL A 75 0.43 21.21 -11.64
C VAL A 75 1.51 21.09 -10.57
N LYS A 76 2.79 21.25 -10.92
CA LYS A 76 3.91 21.39 -9.97
C LYS A 76 4.07 22.82 -9.45
N GLY A 77 3.65 23.82 -10.22
CA GLY A 77 3.84 25.24 -9.95
C GLY A 77 2.99 25.79 -8.79
N LYS A 78 3.17 27.10 -8.52
CA LYS A 78 2.48 27.82 -7.43
C LYS A 78 0.95 27.79 -7.55
N GLU A 79 0.44 27.70 -8.77
CA GLU A 79 -1.00 27.66 -9.07
C GLU A 79 -1.67 26.33 -8.72
N LYS A 80 -0.92 25.29 -8.32
CA LYS A 80 -1.48 23.98 -7.95
C LYS A 80 -2.63 24.09 -6.94
N ALA A 81 -2.51 24.99 -5.96
CA ALA A 81 -3.53 25.21 -4.93
C ALA A 81 -4.84 25.79 -5.50
N ASN A 82 -4.77 26.49 -6.63
CA ASN A 82 -5.90 27.13 -7.30
C ASN A 82 -6.59 26.20 -8.31
N ILE A 83 -6.04 25.01 -8.57
CA ILE A 83 -6.65 24.02 -9.46
C ILE A 83 -7.75 23.27 -8.73
N GLY A 84 -9.00 23.71 -8.93
CA GLY A 84 -10.19 23.04 -8.40
C GLY A 84 -10.41 21.64 -8.96
N ILE A 85 -11.22 20.83 -8.27
CA ILE A 85 -11.42 19.41 -8.57
C ILE A 85 -11.88 19.12 -10.01
N ARG A 86 -12.75 19.96 -10.60
CA ARG A 86 -13.21 19.79 -11.98
C ARG A 86 -12.07 19.89 -12.99
N LEU A 87 -11.17 20.85 -12.76
CA LEU A 87 -10.03 21.08 -13.63
C LEU A 87 -8.96 20.00 -13.44
N LYS A 88 -8.74 19.53 -12.20
CA LYS A 88 -7.90 18.35 -11.94
C LYS A 88 -8.37 17.14 -12.73
N ARG A 89 -9.68 16.84 -12.69
CA ARG A 89 -10.27 15.73 -13.46
C ARG A 89 -10.03 15.90 -14.95
N ARG A 90 -10.24 17.10 -15.51
CA ARG A 90 -9.97 17.38 -16.93
C ARG A 90 -8.49 17.15 -17.29
N ILE A 91 -7.56 17.60 -16.44
CA ILE A 91 -6.11 17.39 -16.64
C ILE A 91 -5.78 15.89 -16.63
N ILE A 92 -6.27 15.17 -15.63
CA ILE A 92 -6.01 13.73 -15.49
C ILE A 92 -6.59 12.97 -16.69
N THR A 93 -7.84 13.22 -17.07
CA THR A 93 -8.46 12.55 -18.23
C THR A 93 -7.68 12.82 -19.52
N ALA A 94 -7.35 14.08 -19.83
CA ALA A 94 -6.58 14.43 -21.03
C ALA A 94 -5.19 13.75 -21.03
N LEU A 95 -4.53 13.71 -19.86
CA LEU A 95 -3.24 13.04 -19.71
C LEU A 95 -3.34 11.54 -19.96
N LEU A 96 -4.33 10.87 -19.37
CA LEU A 96 -4.55 9.42 -19.55
C LEU A 96 -4.91 9.07 -21.00
N VAL A 97 -5.75 9.89 -21.66
CA VAL A 97 -6.07 9.74 -23.08
C VAL A 97 -4.80 9.82 -23.94
N GLY A 98 -3.94 10.81 -23.67
CA GLY A 98 -2.66 10.94 -24.37
C GLY A 98 -1.71 9.76 -24.10
N MET A 99 -1.64 9.28 -22.86
CA MET A 99 -0.81 8.12 -22.51
C MET A 99 -1.30 6.84 -23.19
N GLU A 100 -2.63 6.61 -23.26
CA GLU A 100 -3.22 5.45 -23.93
C GLU A 100 -2.94 5.44 -25.43
N ALA A 101 -3.05 6.60 -26.09
CA ALA A 101 -2.78 6.72 -27.52
C ALA A 101 -1.31 6.49 -27.88
N HIS A 102 -0.39 6.69 -26.92
CA HIS A 102 1.06 6.61 -27.13
C HIS A 102 1.76 5.75 -26.06
N LEU A 103 1.17 4.61 -25.69
CA LEU A 103 1.67 3.73 -24.61
C LEU A 103 3.12 3.27 -24.81
N GLY A 104 3.58 3.16 -26.05
CA GLY A 104 4.95 2.76 -26.39
C GLY A 104 5.96 3.89 -26.47
N ASP A 105 5.59 5.14 -26.11
CA ASP A 105 6.51 6.28 -26.13
C ASP A 105 7.00 6.63 -24.70
N ASP A 106 8.28 6.39 -24.45
CA ASP A 106 8.92 6.58 -23.14
C ASP A 106 8.80 8.01 -22.61
N THR A 107 8.86 8.99 -23.50
CA THR A 107 8.80 10.39 -23.11
C THR A 107 7.39 10.76 -22.68
N MET A 108 6.38 10.28 -23.42
CA MET A 108 4.99 10.45 -23.05
C MET A 108 4.67 9.75 -21.72
N MET A 109 5.10 8.50 -21.55
CA MET A 109 4.88 7.73 -20.32
C MET A 109 5.59 8.38 -19.13
N ARG A 110 6.82 8.85 -19.31
CA ARG A 110 7.57 9.59 -18.29
C ARG A 110 6.86 10.86 -17.86
N ASN A 111 6.43 11.69 -18.81
CA ASN A 111 5.73 12.94 -18.51
C ASN A 111 4.39 12.65 -17.81
N GLY A 112 3.67 11.65 -18.30
CA GLY A 112 2.42 11.15 -17.72
C GLY A 112 2.58 10.76 -16.26
N CYS A 113 3.45 9.79 -15.98
CA CYS A 113 3.72 9.32 -14.62
C CYS A 113 4.18 10.45 -13.68
N LEU A 114 5.09 11.32 -14.14
CA LEU A 114 5.54 12.49 -13.35
C LEU A 114 4.42 13.48 -13.01
N THR A 115 3.52 13.70 -13.97
CA THR A 115 2.35 14.57 -13.78
C THR A 115 1.36 13.94 -12.81
N LEU A 116 1.10 12.63 -12.93
CA LEU A 116 0.26 11.89 -11.98
C LEU A 116 0.79 11.96 -10.55
N CYS A 117 2.11 11.86 -10.35
CA CYS A 117 2.74 12.03 -9.03
C CYS A 117 2.52 13.41 -8.39
N GLN A 118 2.06 14.42 -9.14
CA GLN A 118 1.72 15.72 -8.56
C GLN A 118 0.32 15.74 -7.92
N PHE A 119 -0.52 14.72 -8.15
CA PHE A 119 -1.86 14.63 -7.58
C PHE A 119 -1.87 13.81 -6.28
N LYS A 120 -2.95 13.92 -5.51
CA LYS A 120 -3.15 13.10 -4.30
C LYS A 120 -3.59 11.70 -4.72
N ILE A 121 -2.69 10.72 -4.65
CA ILE A 121 -2.98 9.31 -4.96
C ILE A 121 -3.51 8.61 -3.70
N PRO A 122 -4.61 7.82 -3.79
CA PRO A 122 -5.44 7.55 -4.96
C PRO A 122 -6.56 8.58 -5.17
N THR A 123 -6.83 9.45 -4.19
CA THR A 123 -8.06 10.27 -4.13
C THR A 123 -8.37 11.07 -5.40
N ASP A 124 -7.38 11.75 -5.98
CA ASP A 124 -7.56 12.60 -7.16
C ASP A 124 -7.72 11.77 -8.45
N VAL A 125 -7.25 10.51 -8.49
CA VAL A 125 -7.25 9.65 -9.69
C VAL A 125 -8.30 8.54 -9.66
N LEU A 126 -8.98 8.34 -8.53
CA LEU A 126 -9.91 7.23 -8.32
C LEU A 126 -11.06 7.17 -9.34
N PHE A 127 -11.46 8.33 -9.89
CA PHE A 127 -12.52 8.41 -10.90
C PHE A 127 -12.12 7.78 -12.26
N GLU A 128 -10.82 7.56 -12.50
CA GLU A 128 -10.26 6.91 -13.69
C GLU A 128 -9.39 5.70 -13.29
N TYR A 129 -9.68 5.10 -12.12
CA TYR A 129 -8.83 4.09 -11.49
C TYR A 129 -8.38 2.98 -12.44
N GLU A 130 -9.32 2.37 -13.16
CA GLU A 130 -9.05 1.25 -14.06
C GLU A 130 -8.07 1.64 -15.18
N ARG A 131 -8.27 2.81 -15.80
CA ARG A 131 -7.40 3.32 -16.87
C ARG A 131 -6.00 3.60 -16.35
N VAL A 132 -5.90 4.25 -15.18
CA VAL A 132 -4.61 4.50 -14.52
C VAL A 132 -3.89 3.18 -14.28
N VAL A 133 -4.56 2.18 -13.72
CA VAL A 133 -3.98 0.85 -13.45
C VAL A 133 -3.46 0.20 -14.73
N LEU A 134 -4.26 0.16 -15.80
CA LEU A 134 -3.87 -0.46 -17.08
C LEU A 134 -2.62 0.19 -17.67
N ILE A 135 -2.56 1.53 -17.67
CA ILE A 135 -1.41 2.30 -18.16
C ILE A 135 -0.17 2.02 -17.32
N LEU A 136 -0.28 2.03 -15.98
CA LEU A 136 0.86 1.78 -15.11
C LEU A 136 1.36 0.34 -15.23
N LEU A 137 0.47 -0.66 -15.32
CA LEU A 137 0.83 -2.06 -15.53
C LEU A 137 1.52 -2.29 -16.88
N ASN A 138 1.24 -1.46 -17.88
CA ASN A 138 1.98 -1.45 -19.14
C ASN A 138 3.41 -0.92 -18.92
N GLY A 139 3.55 0.22 -18.23
CA GLY A 139 4.85 0.81 -17.89
C GLY A 139 5.76 -0.07 -17.03
N VAL A 140 5.19 -1.04 -16.30
CA VAL A 140 5.97 -2.07 -15.57
C VAL A 140 6.52 -3.17 -16.48
N ALA A 141 5.81 -3.50 -17.57
CA ALA A 141 6.01 -4.74 -18.33
C ALA A 141 7.29 -4.77 -19.18
N ASP A 142 7.86 -3.61 -19.48
CA ASP A 142 9.00 -3.52 -20.37
C ASP A 142 10.32 -3.68 -19.59
N VAL A 143 10.88 -4.88 -19.67
CA VAL A 143 12.12 -5.28 -18.99
C VAL A 143 13.35 -4.55 -19.57
N ASN A 144 13.24 -4.01 -20.79
CA ASN A 144 14.27 -3.15 -21.37
C ASN A 144 14.20 -1.72 -20.83
N GLN A 145 13.09 -1.37 -20.17
CA GLN A 145 12.84 -0.09 -19.50
C GLN A 145 13.17 -0.18 -18.00
N GLU A 146 14.34 -0.72 -17.62
CA GLU A 146 14.94 -0.45 -16.29
C GLU A 146 15.15 1.05 -16.00
N GLY A 147 14.73 1.90 -16.94
CA GLY A 147 14.60 3.32 -16.82
C GLY A 147 13.56 3.78 -15.81
N PHE A 148 13.55 5.10 -15.74
CA PHE A 148 12.81 5.93 -14.82
C PHE A 148 11.28 5.67 -14.79
N VAL A 149 10.69 5.22 -15.90
CA VAL A 149 9.24 4.99 -16.03
C VAL A 149 8.80 3.79 -15.19
N GLN A 150 9.51 2.66 -15.27
CA GLN A 150 9.20 1.45 -14.49
C GLN A 150 9.17 1.76 -12.99
N ARG A 151 10.21 2.45 -12.49
CA ARG A 151 10.30 2.85 -11.09
C ARG A 151 9.06 3.63 -10.65
N ILE A 152 8.73 4.72 -11.35
CA ILE A 152 7.56 5.54 -11.00
C ILE A 152 6.26 4.74 -11.10
N ALA A 153 6.11 3.91 -12.12
CA ALA A 153 4.91 3.11 -12.32
C ALA A 153 4.66 2.15 -11.14
N ILE A 154 5.69 1.48 -10.65
CA ILE A 154 5.59 0.57 -9.49
C ILE A 154 5.28 1.35 -8.21
N TYR A 155 5.93 2.50 -7.97
CA TYR A 155 5.61 3.36 -6.82
C TYR A 155 4.15 3.83 -6.83
N LEU A 156 3.63 4.22 -8.00
CA LEU A 156 2.23 4.62 -8.16
C LEU A 156 1.28 3.44 -7.94
N LEU A 157 1.60 2.26 -8.48
CA LEU A 157 0.81 1.04 -8.25
C LEU A 157 0.77 0.64 -6.77
N ASN A 158 1.90 0.71 -6.06
CA ASN A 158 1.96 0.45 -4.63
C ASN A 158 1.06 1.41 -3.85
N SER A 159 1.13 2.70 -4.19
CA SER A 159 0.33 3.76 -3.57
C SER A 159 -1.17 3.56 -3.81
N LEU A 160 -1.55 3.13 -5.02
CA LEU A 160 -2.93 2.78 -5.37
C LEU A 160 -3.39 1.57 -4.55
N ALA A 161 -2.64 0.47 -4.58
CA ALA A 161 -3.00 -0.78 -3.90
C ALA A 161 -3.17 -0.60 -2.38
N CYS A 162 -2.38 0.28 -1.76
CA CYS A 162 -2.42 0.55 -0.33
C CYS A 162 -3.77 1.16 0.12
N GLN A 163 -4.44 1.97 -0.70
CA GLN A 163 -5.56 2.81 -0.23
C GLN A 163 -6.91 2.50 -0.88
N VAL A 164 -7.02 1.39 -1.61
CA VAL A 164 -8.23 0.98 -2.33
C VAL A 164 -8.91 -0.24 -1.71
N ASP A 165 -10.18 -0.45 -2.05
CA ASP A 165 -11.01 -1.55 -1.54
C ASP A 165 -10.73 -2.89 -2.24
N GLY A 166 -11.36 -3.96 -1.76
CA GLY A 166 -11.20 -5.31 -2.31
C GLY A 166 -11.66 -5.48 -3.77
N VAL A 167 -12.56 -4.65 -4.29
CA VAL A 167 -12.96 -4.68 -5.71
C VAL A 167 -11.81 -4.16 -6.57
N GLN A 168 -11.23 -3.03 -6.20
CA GLN A 168 -10.12 -2.41 -6.91
C GLN A 168 -8.80 -3.21 -6.80
N LYS A 169 -8.55 -3.87 -5.66
CA LYS A 169 -7.43 -4.81 -5.50
C LYS A 169 -7.60 -6.06 -6.38
N ARG A 170 -8.82 -6.61 -6.48
CA ARG A 170 -9.12 -7.71 -7.41
C ARG A 170 -8.89 -7.29 -8.85
N PHE A 171 -9.34 -6.10 -9.23
CA PHE A 171 -9.08 -5.55 -10.57
C PHE A 171 -7.57 -5.51 -10.89
N LEU A 172 -6.73 -5.03 -9.98
CA LEU A 172 -5.26 -5.05 -10.14
C LEU A 172 -4.74 -6.46 -10.42
N GLY A 173 -5.17 -7.43 -9.61
CA GLY A 173 -4.76 -8.81 -9.77
C GLY A 173 -5.28 -9.47 -11.04
N ASP A 174 -6.50 -9.17 -11.48
CA ASP A 174 -7.11 -9.69 -12.72
C ASP A 174 -6.37 -9.18 -13.97
N HIS A 175 -5.78 -7.99 -13.89
CA HIS A 175 -4.98 -7.40 -14.96
C HIS A 175 -3.48 -7.74 -14.86
N GLY A 176 -3.14 -8.75 -14.06
CA GLY A 176 -1.80 -9.34 -14.05
C GLY A 176 -0.77 -8.61 -13.18
N ALA A 177 -1.19 -7.79 -12.21
CA ALA A 177 -0.28 -7.13 -11.28
C ALA A 177 0.66 -8.13 -10.58
N ILE A 178 0.13 -9.23 -10.05
CA ILE A 178 0.94 -10.25 -9.35
C ILE A 178 2.02 -10.84 -10.27
N GLY A 179 1.65 -11.29 -11.47
CA GLY A 179 2.62 -11.86 -12.42
C GLY A 179 3.69 -10.86 -12.84
N LYS A 180 3.33 -9.60 -13.06
CA LYS A 180 4.29 -8.53 -13.40
C LYS A 180 5.28 -8.26 -12.27
N MET A 181 4.81 -8.20 -11.03
CA MET A 181 5.71 -8.02 -9.87
C MET A 181 6.63 -9.22 -9.67
N LEU A 182 6.14 -10.44 -9.85
CA LEU A 182 6.97 -11.65 -9.79
C LEU A 182 8.03 -11.69 -10.90
N ASN A 183 7.72 -11.22 -12.11
CA ASN A 183 8.71 -11.10 -13.18
C ASN A 183 9.83 -10.10 -12.82
N LEU A 184 9.50 -8.97 -12.20
CA LEU A 184 10.51 -8.02 -11.69
C LEU A 184 11.39 -8.67 -10.63
N ILE A 185 10.79 -9.41 -9.69
CA ILE A 185 11.52 -10.11 -8.64
C ILE A 185 12.45 -11.16 -9.25
N SER A 186 11.99 -11.91 -10.25
CA SER A 186 12.82 -12.88 -10.98
C SER A 186 14.03 -12.22 -11.62
N ASP A 187 13.84 -11.12 -12.35
CA ASP A 187 14.92 -10.37 -12.99
C ASP A 187 15.97 -9.88 -11.96
N ARG A 188 15.51 -9.32 -10.84
CA ARG A 188 16.39 -8.84 -9.76
C ARG A 188 17.15 -9.97 -9.06
N LEU A 189 16.52 -11.13 -8.89
CA LEU A 189 17.17 -12.33 -8.38
C LEU A 189 18.24 -12.86 -9.34
N GLU A 190 17.96 -12.90 -10.64
CA GLU A 190 18.91 -13.32 -11.68
C GLU A 190 20.15 -12.41 -11.70
N ARG A 191 19.94 -11.10 -11.59
CA ARG A 191 20.99 -10.08 -11.53
C ARG A 191 21.67 -9.97 -10.16
N ARG A 192 21.10 -10.59 -9.13
CA ARG A 192 21.51 -10.48 -7.72
C ARG A 192 21.53 -9.04 -7.20
N VAL A 193 20.54 -8.25 -7.60
CA VAL A 193 20.39 -6.86 -7.18
C VAL A 193 19.21 -6.76 -6.21
N CYS A 194 19.44 -6.12 -5.07
CA CYS A 194 18.38 -5.74 -4.14
C CYS A 194 18.30 -4.20 -4.13
N ASP A 195 17.42 -3.66 -4.97
CA ASP A 195 17.11 -2.24 -5.05
C ASP A 195 15.69 -1.95 -4.54
N ASP A 196 15.34 -0.67 -4.50
CA ASP A 196 14.02 -0.19 -4.13
C ASP A 196 12.90 -0.79 -5.01
N VAL A 197 13.19 -1.09 -6.28
CA VAL A 197 12.23 -1.76 -7.16
C VAL A 197 11.84 -3.14 -6.63
N LEU A 198 12.81 -3.93 -6.17
CA LEU A 198 12.54 -5.24 -5.57
C LEU A 198 11.66 -5.11 -4.32
N GLU A 199 12.01 -4.18 -3.42
CA GLU A 199 11.27 -3.96 -2.18
C GLU A 199 9.83 -3.47 -2.42
N VAL A 200 9.66 -2.51 -3.35
CA VAL A 200 8.34 -1.97 -3.71
C VAL A 200 7.51 -3.00 -4.48
N ALA A 201 8.11 -3.90 -5.27
CA ALA A 201 7.38 -4.98 -5.92
C ALA A 201 6.74 -5.93 -4.88
N TRP A 202 7.49 -6.32 -3.85
CA TRP A 202 6.96 -7.11 -2.73
C TRP A 202 5.91 -6.33 -1.93
N SER A 203 6.16 -5.05 -1.62
CA SER A 203 5.19 -4.17 -0.95
C SER A 203 3.88 -4.04 -1.74
N THR A 204 3.97 -3.92 -3.07
CA THR A 204 2.80 -3.84 -3.96
C THR A 204 2.01 -5.13 -3.90
N MET A 205 2.66 -6.30 -3.99
CA MET A 205 1.95 -7.57 -3.89
C MET A 205 1.35 -7.79 -2.50
N TRP A 206 2.02 -7.37 -1.42
CA TRP A 206 1.46 -7.39 -0.07
C TRP A 206 0.15 -6.60 -0.02
N ASN A 207 0.14 -5.37 -0.53
CA ASN A 207 -1.08 -4.55 -0.60
C ASN A 207 -2.18 -5.15 -1.50
N VAL A 208 -1.80 -5.76 -2.63
CA VAL A 208 -2.75 -6.35 -3.59
C VAL A 208 -3.36 -7.66 -3.08
N THR A 209 -2.69 -8.39 -2.18
CA THR A 209 -3.17 -9.67 -1.60
C THR A 209 -4.02 -9.49 -0.34
N ASP A 210 -3.88 -8.35 0.33
CA ASP A 210 -4.64 -7.99 1.54
C ASP A 210 -6.16 -8.04 1.30
N GLU A 211 -6.86 -8.87 2.08
CA GLU A 211 -8.31 -9.15 1.98
C GLU A 211 -8.77 -9.64 0.58
N THR A 212 -7.90 -10.29 -0.19
CA THR A 212 -8.23 -10.77 -1.55
C THR A 212 -7.75 -12.19 -1.83
N PRO A 213 -8.54 -13.23 -1.46
CA PRO A 213 -8.17 -14.63 -1.62
C PRO A 213 -7.73 -15.04 -3.04
N GLN A 214 -8.35 -14.47 -4.07
CA GLN A 214 -8.02 -14.73 -5.47
C GLN A 214 -6.60 -14.24 -5.84
N ASN A 215 -6.15 -13.13 -5.25
CA ASN A 215 -4.80 -12.61 -5.50
C ASN A 215 -3.76 -13.41 -4.72
N CYS A 216 -4.08 -13.86 -3.50
CA CYS A 216 -3.26 -14.82 -2.76
C CYS A 216 -3.06 -16.12 -3.55
N LEU A 217 -4.13 -16.65 -4.15
CA LEU A 217 -4.05 -17.84 -5.01
C LEU A 217 -3.14 -17.61 -6.22
N LYS A 218 -3.31 -16.49 -6.93
CA LYS A 218 -2.43 -16.13 -8.06
C LYS A 218 -0.96 -16.07 -7.65
N PHE A 219 -0.63 -15.56 -6.47
CA PHE A 219 0.75 -15.56 -5.97
C PHE A 219 1.31 -16.98 -5.84
N LEU A 220 0.54 -17.90 -5.23
CA LEU A 220 0.95 -19.29 -5.06
C LEU A 220 1.09 -20.02 -6.41
N GLU A 221 0.11 -19.87 -7.30
CA GLU A 221 0.11 -20.50 -8.64
C GLU A 221 1.28 -20.03 -9.52
N ASN A 222 1.76 -18.80 -9.32
CA ASN A 222 2.88 -18.22 -10.06
C ASN A 222 4.24 -18.43 -9.35
N ARG A 223 4.38 -19.49 -8.56
CA ARG A 223 5.64 -19.87 -7.87
C ARG A 223 6.14 -18.82 -6.89
N GLY A 224 5.23 -18.02 -6.32
CA GLY A 224 5.57 -16.94 -5.38
C GLY A 224 6.42 -17.40 -4.19
N MET A 225 6.14 -18.60 -3.66
CA MET A 225 6.91 -19.18 -2.57
C MET A 225 8.36 -19.52 -2.95
N GLU A 226 8.63 -19.87 -4.21
CA GLU A 226 10.00 -20.14 -4.66
C GLU A 226 10.81 -18.84 -4.72
N TYR A 227 10.18 -17.75 -5.19
CA TYR A 227 10.81 -16.43 -5.18
C TYR A 227 11.05 -15.92 -3.77
N PHE A 228 10.13 -16.15 -2.84
CA PHE A 228 10.33 -15.86 -1.41
C PHE A 228 11.60 -16.53 -0.87
N LEU A 229 11.74 -17.85 -1.08
CA LEU A 229 12.91 -18.59 -0.63
C LEU A 229 14.21 -18.11 -1.31
N ALA A 230 14.13 -17.79 -2.61
CA ALA A 230 15.28 -17.27 -3.35
C ALA A 230 15.70 -15.89 -2.83
N CYS A 231 14.76 -15.00 -2.52
CA CYS A 231 15.05 -13.70 -1.90
C CYS A 231 15.67 -13.88 -0.52
N LEU A 232 15.10 -14.71 0.35
CA LEU A 232 15.66 -14.96 1.69
C LEU A 232 17.09 -15.50 1.63
N LYS A 233 17.38 -16.39 0.67
CA LYS A 233 18.71 -16.95 0.47
C LYS A 233 19.73 -15.94 -0.08
N ASN A 234 19.34 -15.12 -1.05
CA ASN A 234 20.26 -14.19 -1.72
C ASN A 234 20.43 -12.87 -0.95
N PHE A 235 19.42 -12.48 -0.17
CA PHE A 235 19.35 -11.19 0.51
C PHE A 235 18.98 -11.34 2.01
N PRO A 236 19.73 -12.13 2.80
CA PRO A 236 19.37 -12.43 4.19
C PRO A 236 19.41 -11.21 5.11
N ASP A 237 20.26 -10.23 4.80
CA ASP A 237 20.48 -9.02 5.63
C ASP A 237 19.58 -7.84 5.22
N LYS A 238 18.50 -8.10 4.49
CA LYS A 238 17.57 -7.06 3.97
C LYS A 238 16.26 -7.09 4.74
N GLU A 239 16.25 -6.40 5.87
CA GLU A 239 15.14 -6.44 6.84
C GLU A 239 13.82 -5.92 6.25
N GLU A 240 13.85 -4.79 5.52
CA GLU A 240 12.66 -4.21 4.89
C GLU A 240 12.06 -5.13 3.80
N LEU A 241 12.92 -5.73 2.97
CA LEU A 241 12.50 -6.73 2.00
C LEU A 241 11.83 -7.92 2.70
N LEU A 242 12.45 -8.43 3.77
CA LEU A 242 11.92 -9.55 4.54
C LEU A 242 10.59 -9.22 5.19
N ARG A 243 10.44 -8.02 5.77
CA ARG A 243 9.16 -7.53 6.32
C ARG A 243 8.07 -7.55 5.24
N ASN A 244 8.32 -6.99 4.06
CA ASN A 244 7.33 -6.93 2.98
C ASN A 244 6.93 -8.33 2.49
N MET A 245 7.91 -9.24 2.37
CA MET A 245 7.66 -10.65 2.03
C MET A 245 6.80 -11.34 3.10
N MET A 246 7.12 -11.14 4.37
CA MET A 246 6.40 -11.77 5.48
C MET A 246 4.98 -11.23 5.63
N GLY A 247 4.76 -9.94 5.40
CA GLY A 247 3.42 -9.35 5.39
C GLY A 247 2.51 -9.98 4.33
N LEU A 248 3.03 -10.20 3.12
CA LEU A 248 2.30 -10.93 2.07
C LEU A 248 1.94 -12.36 2.51
N LEU A 249 2.89 -13.08 3.09
CA LEU A 249 2.65 -14.46 3.54
C LEU A 249 1.64 -14.54 4.69
N GLY A 250 1.57 -13.51 5.54
CA GLY A 250 0.49 -13.31 6.50
C GLY A 250 -0.87 -13.36 5.81
N ASN A 251 -1.09 -12.50 4.81
CA ASN A 251 -2.35 -12.46 4.05
C ASN A 251 -2.69 -13.79 3.37
N VAL A 252 -1.68 -14.52 2.86
CA VAL A 252 -1.91 -15.84 2.26
C VAL A 252 -2.34 -16.86 3.31
N ALA A 253 -1.73 -16.84 4.49
CA ALA A 253 -2.06 -17.75 5.58
C ALA A 253 -3.45 -17.48 6.18
N GLU A 254 -3.95 -16.24 6.12
CA GLU A 254 -5.31 -15.91 6.55
C GLU A 254 -6.38 -16.67 5.74
N VAL A 255 -6.11 -16.99 4.46
CA VAL A 255 -7.03 -17.70 3.56
C VAL A 255 -7.00 -19.21 3.82
N GLN A 256 -8.06 -19.74 4.45
CA GLN A 256 -8.15 -21.14 4.86
C GLN A 256 -7.89 -22.14 3.73
N GLU A 257 -8.47 -21.91 2.55
CA GLU A 257 -8.36 -22.81 1.39
C GLU A 257 -6.94 -22.90 0.83
N LEU A 258 -6.07 -21.93 1.14
CA LEU A 258 -4.70 -21.87 0.64
C LEU A 258 -3.67 -22.46 1.61
N ARG A 259 -4.01 -22.59 2.90
CA ARG A 259 -3.12 -23.17 3.94
C ARG A 259 -2.58 -24.56 3.58
N PRO A 260 -3.31 -25.48 2.92
CA PRO A 260 -2.75 -26.75 2.48
C PRO A 260 -1.55 -26.61 1.54
N GLN A 261 -1.48 -25.54 0.74
CA GLN A 261 -0.33 -25.27 -0.15
C GLN A 261 0.90 -24.75 0.62
N LEU A 262 0.69 -24.13 1.79
CA LEU A 262 1.76 -23.70 2.69
C LEU A 262 2.31 -24.85 3.54
N MET A 263 1.58 -25.97 3.63
CA MET A 263 1.95 -27.15 4.42
C MET A 263 3.09 -27.95 3.74
N ASN A 264 4.25 -27.31 3.64
CA ASN A 264 5.48 -27.81 3.03
C ASN A 264 6.63 -27.72 4.03
N GLN A 265 7.43 -28.79 4.12
CA GLN A 265 8.54 -28.90 5.07
C GLN A 265 9.53 -27.72 4.99
N LEU A 266 9.88 -27.27 3.78
CA LEU A 266 10.85 -26.19 3.62
C LEU A 266 10.27 -24.86 4.09
N PHE A 267 9.01 -24.56 3.73
CA PHE A 267 8.35 -23.32 4.14
C PHE A 267 8.17 -23.27 5.66
N LEU A 268 7.68 -24.36 6.25
CA LEU A 268 7.51 -24.46 7.69
C LEU A 268 8.84 -24.33 8.45
N SER A 269 9.91 -24.94 7.95
CA SER A 269 11.24 -24.80 8.55
C SER A 269 11.70 -23.34 8.56
N VAL A 270 11.46 -22.61 7.47
CA VAL A 270 11.79 -21.18 7.40
C VAL A 270 10.98 -20.37 8.42
N PHE A 271 9.65 -20.52 8.45
CA PHE A 271 8.82 -19.81 9.42
C PHE A 271 9.18 -20.15 10.86
N TYR A 272 9.50 -21.42 11.12
CA TYR A 272 9.94 -21.89 12.42
C TYR A 272 11.22 -21.19 12.88
N GLU A 273 12.22 -21.02 12.00
CA GLU A 273 13.45 -20.28 12.32
C GLU A 273 13.21 -18.77 12.50
N LEU A 274 12.33 -18.19 11.68
CA LEU A 274 12.01 -16.75 11.76
C LEU A 274 11.33 -16.35 13.07
N LEU A 275 10.77 -17.29 13.85
CA LEU A 275 10.20 -17.02 15.17
C LEU A 275 11.21 -16.43 16.18
N ASP A 276 12.50 -16.72 16.01
CA ASP A 276 13.57 -16.18 16.86
C ASP A 276 14.29 -14.99 16.22
N SER A 277 13.82 -14.51 15.07
CA SER A 277 14.37 -13.31 14.44
C SER A 277 14.08 -12.07 15.27
N SER A 278 15.11 -11.28 15.51
CA SER A 278 15.04 -9.91 16.06
C SER A 278 15.25 -8.84 14.98
N SER A 279 15.19 -9.23 13.71
CA SER A 279 15.34 -8.33 12.56
C SER A 279 14.11 -7.41 12.45
N ASP A 280 14.34 -6.12 12.23
CA ASP A 280 13.28 -5.10 12.21
C ASP A 280 12.41 -5.10 13.49
N GLY A 281 13.07 -5.24 14.65
CA GLY A 281 12.39 -5.33 15.94
C GLY A 281 11.66 -6.67 16.12
N ILE A 282 10.34 -6.62 16.24
CA ILE A 282 9.49 -7.82 16.38
C ILE A 282 8.75 -8.17 15.09
N GLU A 283 8.89 -7.39 14.01
CA GLU A 283 8.03 -7.51 12.82
C GLU A 283 8.16 -8.87 12.14
N VAL A 284 9.38 -9.34 11.94
CA VAL A 284 9.62 -10.62 11.26
C VAL A 284 9.10 -11.79 12.10
N SER A 285 9.44 -11.84 13.39
CA SER A 285 8.99 -12.93 14.27
C SER A 285 7.49 -12.90 14.54
N TYR A 286 6.89 -11.71 14.64
CA TYR A 286 5.44 -11.56 14.74
C TYR A 286 4.72 -12.12 13.51
N ASN A 287 5.16 -11.75 12.31
CA ASN A 287 4.51 -12.20 11.08
C ASN A 287 4.69 -13.71 10.89
N ALA A 288 5.88 -14.25 11.19
CA ALA A 288 6.12 -15.70 11.17
C ALA A 288 5.19 -16.44 12.15
N ALA A 289 5.02 -15.91 13.36
CA ALA A 289 4.09 -16.47 14.34
C ALA A 289 2.63 -16.39 13.87
N GLY A 290 2.23 -15.30 13.20
CA GLY A 290 0.90 -15.14 12.63
C GLY A 290 0.61 -16.18 11.55
N VAL A 291 1.54 -16.34 10.60
CA VAL A 291 1.45 -17.38 9.55
C VAL A 291 1.29 -18.76 10.19
N LEU A 292 2.13 -19.10 11.17
CA LEU A 292 2.07 -20.40 11.84
C LEU A 292 0.80 -20.57 12.70
N ALA A 293 0.30 -19.51 13.33
CA ALA A 293 -0.95 -19.53 14.08
C ALA A 293 -2.16 -19.79 13.16
N HIS A 294 -2.21 -19.16 11.99
CA HIS A 294 -3.25 -19.44 11.00
C HIS A 294 -3.15 -20.85 10.43
N MET A 295 -1.96 -21.33 10.11
CA MET A 295 -1.79 -22.71 9.64
C MET A 295 -2.17 -23.76 10.71
N ALA A 296 -1.84 -23.51 11.98
CA ALA A 296 -2.11 -24.45 13.07
C ALA A 296 -3.56 -24.38 13.59
N SER A 297 -4.33 -23.36 13.22
CA SER A 297 -5.74 -23.21 13.60
C SER A 297 -6.67 -24.14 12.83
N ASP A 298 -6.23 -24.72 11.70
CA ASP A 298 -6.96 -25.79 10.99
C ASP A 298 -7.00 -27.12 11.78
N GLY A 299 -6.22 -27.21 12.86
CA GLY A 299 -6.20 -28.35 13.77
C GLY A 299 -5.08 -29.36 13.49
N PRO A 300 -4.94 -30.39 14.35
CA PRO A 300 -3.85 -31.36 14.26
C PRO A 300 -3.85 -32.17 12.95
N GLU A 301 -5.03 -32.53 12.43
CA GLU A 301 -5.16 -33.37 11.23
C GLU A 301 -4.71 -32.65 9.95
N ALA A 302 -4.84 -31.32 9.90
CA ALA A 302 -4.36 -30.50 8.80
C ALA A 302 -2.83 -30.36 8.76
N TRP A 303 -2.13 -30.68 9.86
CA TRP A 303 -0.68 -30.62 9.93
C TRP A 303 -0.04 -31.86 9.30
N THR A 304 0.16 -31.83 7.99
CA THR A 304 0.62 -33.00 7.21
C THR A 304 2.13 -33.18 7.16
N VAL A 305 2.90 -32.22 7.69
CA VAL A 305 4.36 -32.22 7.69
C VAL A 305 4.90 -32.83 8.98
N LYS A 306 5.91 -33.71 8.85
CA LYS A 306 6.57 -34.35 10.01
C LYS A 306 7.54 -33.41 10.72
N GLU A 307 8.34 -32.67 9.97
CA GLU A 307 9.36 -31.76 10.50
C GLU A 307 9.24 -30.37 9.84
N PRO A 308 9.16 -29.27 10.62
CA PRO A 308 9.11 -29.25 12.08
C PRO A 308 7.81 -29.85 12.62
N ALA A 309 7.92 -30.61 13.72
CA ALA A 309 6.76 -31.19 14.39
C ALA A 309 5.81 -30.11 14.92
N ARG A 310 4.49 -30.32 14.76
CA ARG A 310 3.44 -29.37 15.18
C ARG A 310 3.66 -28.83 16.60
N GLU A 311 3.87 -29.72 17.57
CA GLU A 311 4.06 -29.34 18.97
C GLU A 311 5.33 -28.48 19.19
N ALA A 312 6.41 -28.76 18.46
CA ALA A 312 7.61 -27.95 18.51
C ALA A 312 7.35 -26.54 17.97
N VAL A 313 6.60 -26.43 16.88
CA VAL A 313 6.17 -25.13 16.33
C VAL A 313 5.31 -24.38 17.33
N LEU A 314 4.28 -25.00 17.89
CA LEU A 314 3.38 -24.35 18.85
C LEU A 314 4.11 -23.84 20.10
N ASN A 315 5.04 -24.64 20.63
CA ASN A 315 5.86 -24.24 21.77
C ASN A 315 6.77 -23.05 21.43
N ARG A 316 7.35 -23.02 20.22
CA ARG A 316 8.19 -21.90 19.77
C ARG A 316 7.35 -20.65 19.50
N VAL A 317 6.14 -20.77 18.96
CA VAL A 317 5.18 -19.65 18.82
C VAL A 317 4.84 -19.05 20.18
N ALA A 318 4.46 -19.88 21.16
CA ALA A 318 4.15 -19.39 22.51
C ALA A 318 5.36 -18.71 23.17
N SER A 319 6.57 -19.24 22.95
CA SER A 319 7.81 -18.66 23.44
C SER A 319 8.12 -17.32 22.76
N ALA A 320 7.88 -17.19 21.46
CA ALA A 320 8.05 -15.94 20.71
C ALA A 320 7.12 -14.84 21.23
N VAL A 321 5.82 -15.15 21.36
CA VAL A 321 4.82 -14.21 21.89
C VAL A 321 5.19 -13.71 23.29
N ALA A 322 5.73 -14.59 24.14
CA ALA A 322 6.12 -14.23 25.50
C ALA A 322 7.34 -13.29 25.59
N ARG A 323 8.15 -13.18 24.53
CA ARG A 323 9.36 -12.33 24.51
C ARG A 323 9.09 -10.90 24.03
N TRP A 324 8.00 -10.68 23.30
CA TRP A 324 7.74 -9.37 22.70
C TRP A 324 7.28 -8.35 23.76
N ASP A 325 7.78 -7.12 23.64
CA ASP A 325 7.27 -6.00 24.41
C ASP A 325 5.89 -5.60 23.90
N LEU A 326 4.92 -5.55 24.81
CA LEU A 326 3.55 -5.17 24.48
C LEU A 326 3.42 -3.69 24.08
N HIS A 327 4.40 -2.86 24.43
CA HIS A 327 4.47 -1.45 24.03
C HIS A 327 5.29 -1.22 22.75
N ALA A 328 5.78 -2.29 22.11
CA ALA A 328 6.50 -2.17 20.85
C ALA A 328 5.60 -1.51 19.78
N GLU A 329 6.09 -0.41 19.21
CA GLU A 329 5.51 0.20 18.02
C GLU A 329 5.75 -0.68 16.79
N ARG A 330 4.81 -0.62 15.85
CA ARG A 330 4.77 -1.55 14.72
C ARG A 330 4.39 -0.87 13.42
N ASN A 331 4.98 -1.32 12.33
CA ASN A 331 4.67 -0.83 10.99
C ASN A 331 3.57 -1.68 10.33
N ILE A 332 2.42 -1.78 11.00
CA ILE A 332 1.26 -2.54 10.51
C ILE A 332 -0.01 -1.70 10.58
N ASN A 333 -0.81 -1.80 9.52
CA ASN A 333 -2.07 -1.09 9.34
C ASN A 333 -3.21 -2.07 9.10
N TYR A 334 -3.76 -2.69 10.16
CA TYR A 334 -4.93 -3.55 10.03
C TYR A 334 -6.15 -2.73 9.60
N ARG A 335 -6.84 -3.21 8.56
CA ARG A 335 -8.14 -2.69 8.08
C ARG A 335 -9.30 -3.44 8.71
N SER A 336 -9.11 -4.75 8.90
CA SER A 336 -10.01 -5.62 9.63
C SER A 336 -9.23 -6.46 10.66
N PHE A 337 -9.90 -6.85 11.73
CA PHE A 337 -9.46 -7.85 12.68
C PHE A 337 -10.13 -9.21 12.50
N GLU A 338 -11.01 -9.40 11.52
CA GLU A 338 -11.70 -10.67 11.26
C GLU A 338 -10.73 -11.87 11.24
N PRO A 339 -9.57 -11.83 10.55
CA PRO A 339 -8.61 -12.93 10.58
C PRO A 339 -8.06 -13.20 11.99
N ILE A 340 -7.68 -12.16 12.73
CA ILE A 340 -7.17 -12.27 14.11
C ILE A 340 -8.27 -12.80 15.05
N LEU A 341 -9.48 -12.26 14.95
CA LEU A 341 -10.63 -12.63 15.77
C LEU A 341 -11.05 -14.08 15.53
N SER A 342 -10.93 -14.59 14.30
CA SER A 342 -11.24 -15.98 13.97
C SER A 342 -10.42 -16.96 14.82
N LEU A 343 -9.15 -16.64 15.11
CA LEU A 343 -8.26 -17.48 15.91
C LEU A 343 -8.67 -17.59 17.38
N LEU A 344 -9.51 -16.68 17.90
CA LEU A 344 -10.01 -16.77 19.28
C LEU A 344 -10.85 -18.02 19.51
N SER A 345 -11.48 -18.54 18.45
CA SER A 345 -12.29 -19.77 18.48
C SER A 345 -11.48 -21.07 18.34
N ALA A 346 -10.16 -21.00 18.13
CA ALA A 346 -9.30 -22.16 17.96
C ALA A 346 -8.98 -22.86 19.30
N HIS A 347 -10.01 -23.32 20.02
CA HIS A 347 -9.89 -23.87 21.38
C HIS A 347 -9.02 -25.12 21.48
N HIS A 348 -8.86 -25.86 20.38
CA HIS A 348 -7.95 -27.02 20.31
C HIS A 348 -6.47 -26.60 20.21
N THR A 349 -6.16 -25.33 19.91
CA THR A 349 -4.79 -24.80 19.80
C THR A 349 -4.64 -23.46 20.54
N PRO A 350 -4.51 -23.45 21.88
CA PRO A 350 -4.41 -22.22 22.66
C PRO A 350 -3.27 -21.27 22.25
N GLN A 351 -2.20 -21.77 21.63
CA GLN A 351 -1.10 -20.94 21.15
C GLN A 351 -1.51 -20.02 19.99
N CYS A 352 -2.49 -20.41 19.16
CA CYS A 352 -3.09 -19.54 18.15
C CYS A 352 -3.85 -18.38 18.82
N GLN A 353 -4.61 -18.69 19.86
CA GLN A 353 -5.31 -17.68 20.68
C GLN A 353 -4.30 -16.76 21.36
N HIS A 354 -3.16 -17.27 21.83
CA HIS A 354 -2.12 -16.45 22.47
C HIS A 354 -1.57 -15.39 21.53
N TRP A 355 -1.22 -15.75 20.30
CA TRP A 355 -0.79 -14.79 19.29
C TRP A 355 -1.89 -13.76 18.99
N ALA A 356 -3.12 -14.22 18.75
CA ALA A 356 -4.24 -13.34 18.40
C ALA A 356 -4.56 -12.32 19.51
N VAL A 357 -4.66 -12.77 20.75
CA VAL A 357 -4.95 -11.88 21.89
C VAL A 357 -3.77 -10.96 22.19
N TRP A 358 -2.53 -11.43 22.03
CA TRP A 358 -1.36 -10.55 22.14
C TRP A 358 -1.39 -9.44 21.09
N ALA A 359 -1.70 -9.77 19.83
CA ALA A 359 -1.82 -8.78 18.75
C ALA A 359 -2.85 -7.70 19.10
N LEU A 360 -4.05 -8.10 19.52
CA LEU A 360 -5.09 -7.17 19.97
C LEU A 360 -4.63 -6.33 21.18
N ALA A 361 -3.94 -6.95 22.14
CA ALA A 361 -3.45 -6.26 23.34
C ALA A 361 -2.37 -5.23 23.02
N ASN A 362 -1.45 -5.54 22.11
CA ASN A 362 -0.44 -4.59 21.62
C ASN A 362 -1.11 -3.43 20.89
N LEU A 363 -1.94 -3.72 19.89
CA LEU A 363 -2.58 -2.70 19.05
C LEU A 363 -3.48 -1.75 19.84
N THR A 364 -4.28 -2.26 20.77
CA THR A 364 -5.12 -1.42 21.65
C THR A 364 -4.33 -0.67 22.73
N THR A 365 -3.09 -1.09 23.02
CA THR A 365 -2.20 -0.37 23.95
C THR A 365 -1.46 0.76 23.23
N VAL A 366 -0.94 0.50 22.03
CA VAL A 366 -0.07 1.43 21.30
C VAL A 366 -0.87 2.42 20.46
N TYR A 367 -1.97 1.98 19.82
CA TYR A 367 -2.81 2.83 18.97
C TYR A 367 -4.30 2.71 19.34
N PRO A 368 -4.69 3.10 20.58
CA PRO A 368 -6.04 2.91 21.09
C PRO A 368 -7.10 3.60 20.22
N ASP A 369 -6.84 4.82 19.74
CA ASP A 369 -7.80 5.62 18.97
C ASP A 369 -8.33 4.94 17.71
N LYS A 370 -7.50 4.13 17.07
CA LYS A 370 -7.88 3.40 15.88
C LYS A 370 -8.41 2.01 16.23
N TYR A 371 -7.67 1.27 17.04
CA TYR A 371 -7.88 -0.17 17.17
C TYR A 371 -8.88 -0.55 18.26
N CYS A 372 -9.11 0.28 19.28
CA CYS A 372 -10.20 0.01 20.24
C CYS A 372 -11.56 0.06 19.53
N SER A 373 -11.79 1.08 18.71
CA SER A 373 -13.03 1.19 17.91
C SER A 373 -13.19 0.04 16.92
N LEU A 374 -12.09 -0.42 16.29
CA LEU A 374 -12.15 -1.55 15.35
C LEU A 374 -12.47 -2.87 16.06
N VAL A 375 -11.87 -3.14 17.23
CA VAL A 375 -12.21 -4.32 18.05
C VAL A 375 -13.69 -4.35 18.40
N GLU A 376 -14.26 -3.21 18.79
CA GLU A 376 -15.68 -3.13 19.13
C GLU A 376 -16.58 -3.31 17.91
N ALA A 377 -16.28 -2.60 16.81
CA ALA A 377 -17.06 -2.63 15.57
C ALA A 377 -17.17 -4.05 14.99
N GLU A 378 -16.14 -4.87 15.12
CA GLU A 378 -16.12 -6.25 14.64
C GLU A 378 -16.53 -7.28 15.71
N GLY A 379 -17.10 -6.83 16.84
CA GLY A 379 -17.63 -7.71 17.88
C GLY A 379 -16.57 -8.44 18.70
N GLY A 380 -15.32 -7.96 18.68
CA GLY A 380 -14.20 -8.55 19.39
C GLY A 380 -14.38 -8.61 20.91
N ILE A 381 -15.06 -7.62 21.51
CA ILE A 381 -15.38 -7.63 22.96
C ILE A 381 -16.22 -8.85 23.35
N ARG A 382 -17.20 -9.22 22.52
CA ARG A 382 -18.03 -10.41 22.75
C ARG A 382 -17.17 -11.68 22.69
N LEU A 383 -16.35 -11.82 21.64
CA LEU A 383 -15.48 -12.98 21.45
C LEU A 383 -14.43 -13.12 22.57
N LEU A 384 -13.88 -12.02 23.06
CA LEU A 384 -12.95 -12.02 24.19
C LEU A 384 -13.63 -12.45 25.50
N ASN A 385 -14.89 -12.05 25.72
CA ASN A 385 -15.66 -12.53 26.87
C ASN A 385 -15.96 -14.04 26.78
N GLU A 386 -16.32 -14.54 25.60
CA GLU A 386 -16.50 -15.97 25.35
C GLU A 386 -15.18 -16.75 25.62
N LEU A 387 -14.05 -16.22 25.17
CA LEU A 387 -12.72 -16.78 25.43
C LEU A 387 -12.39 -16.87 26.94
N LEU A 388 -12.77 -15.86 27.73
CA LEU A 388 -12.50 -15.84 29.17
C LEU A 388 -13.26 -16.92 29.94
N LEU A 389 -14.46 -17.27 29.46
CA LEU A 389 -15.33 -18.30 30.05
C LEU A 389 -14.85 -19.72 29.75
N HIS A 390 -14.09 -19.93 28.68
CA HIS A 390 -13.61 -21.25 28.29
C HIS A 390 -12.42 -21.71 29.15
N ASP A 391 -12.31 -23.01 29.45
CA ASP A 391 -11.22 -23.57 30.26
C ASP A 391 -9.89 -23.79 29.53
N ALA A 392 -9.90 -23.90 28.20
CA ALA A 392 -8.72 -24.25 27.39
C ALA A 392 -7.63 -23.16 27.35
N PRO A 393 -7.95 -21.85 27.26
CA PRO A 393 -6.94 -20.80 27.29
C PRO A 393 -6.22 -20.73 28.64
N TYR A 394 -4.88 -20.80 28.62
CA TYR A 394 -4.07 -20.68 29.82
C TYR A 394 -4.04 -19.24 30.39
N PRO A 395 -3.63 -19.05 31.66
CA PRO A 395 -3.82 -17.78 32.38
C PRO A 395 -3.28 -16.53 31.68
N CYS A 396 -2.15 -16.63 30.98
CA CYS A 396 -1.58 -15.51 30.22
C CYS A 396 -2.53 -14.97 29.15
N ILE A 397 -3.18 -15.87 28.38
CA ILE A 397 -4.16 -15.49 27.36
C ILE A 397 -5.32 -14.73 28.00
N LYS A 398 -5.86 -15.25 29.11
CA LYS A 398 -6.94 -14.59 29.84
C LYS A 398 -6.53 -13.23 30.40
N ALA A 399 -5.28 -13.08 30.84
CA ALA A 399 -4.75 -11.79 31.29
C ALA A 399 -4.66 -10.77 30.15
N LEU A 400 -4.15 -11.17 28.98
CA LEU A 400 -4.11 -10.30 27.80
C LEU A 400 -5.52 -9.94 27.32
N ALA A 401 -6.46 -10.88 27.31
CA ALA A 401 -7.84 -10.63 26.90
C ALA A 401 -8.53 -9.59 27.80
N ARG A 402 -8.35 -9.68 29.12
CA ARG A 402 -8.85 -8.65 30.06
C ARG A 402 -8.20 -7.29 29.81
N ARG A 403 -6.92 -7.25 29.42
CA ARG A 403 -6.23 -6.00 29.07
C ARG A 403 -6.82 -5.36 27.81
N VAL A 404 -7.12 -6.13 26.77
CA VAL A 404 -7.81 -5.63 25.57
C VAL A 404 -9.15 -5.00 25.94
N ILE A 405 -9.99 -5.75 26.68
CA ILE A 405 -11.30 -5.26 27.14
C ILE A 405 -11.14 -3.95 27.93
N SER A 406 -10.22 -3.91 28.89
CA SER A 406 -9.97 -2.70 29.69
C SER A 406 -9.45 -1.52 28.86
N ASN A 407 -8.63 -1.75 27.83
CA ASN A 407 -8.17 -0.71 26.93
C ASN A 407 -9.36 -0.12 26.14
N CYS A 408 -10.24 -0.97 25.61
CA CYS A 408 -11.44 -0.52 24.90
C CYS A 408 -12.41 0.23 25.83
N GLU A 409 -12.68 -0.29 27.03
CA GLU A 409 -13.53 0.38 28.03
C GLU A 409 -13.01 1.78 28.39
N ARG A 410 -11.70 1.91 28.61
CA ARG A 410 -11.06 3.22 28.90
C ARG A 410 -11.15 4.18 27.72
N HIS A 411 -11.06 3.68 26.49
CA HIS A 411 -11.15 4.52 25.30
C HIS A 411 -12.58 5.02 25.04
N LEU A 412 -13.59 4.22 25.38
CA LEU A 412 -15.01 4.55 25.20
C LEU A 412 -15.60 5.35 26.36
N ALA A 413 -14.90 5.45 27.49
CA ALA A 413 -15.31 6.26 28.61
C ALA A 413 -15.41 7.74 28.19
N PRO A 414 -16.50 8.45 28.55
CA PRO A 414 -16.59 9.88 28.27
C PRO A 414 -15.41 10.60 28.92
N ALA A 415 -14.75 11.49 28.17
CA ALA A 415 -13.71 12.34 28.73
C ALA A 415 -14.25 13.04 29.98
N GLU A 416 -13.56 12.88 31.12
CA GLU A 416 -13.92 13.61 32.33
C GLU A 416 -13.99 15.11 31.99
N PRO A 417 -15.06 15.82 32.37
CA PRO A 417 -15.12 17.26 32.16
C PRO A 417 -13.92 17.89 32.89
N ALA A 418 -13.12 18.66 32.14
CA ALA A 418 -12.00 19.40 32.71
C ALA A 418 -12.46 20.15 33.96
N ALA A 419 -11.76 19.94 35.07
CA ALA A 419 -12.07 20.62 36.33
C ALA A 419 -12.17 22.12 36.06
N PRO A 420 -13.21 22.81 36.57
CA PRO A 420 -13.33 24.24 36.39
C PRO A 420 -12.07 24.92 36.94
N PRO A 421 -11.56 25.98 36.27
CA PRO A 421 -10.40 26.70 36.76
C PRO A 421 -10.68 27.19 38.19
N PRO A 422 -9.67 27.20 39.08
CA PRO A 422 -9.85 27.68 40.45
C PRO A 422 -10.33 29.14 40.42
N ASP A 423 -11.31 29.45 41.28
CA ASP A 423 -11.85 30.79 41.43
C ASP A 423 -10.72 31.80 41.71
N PRO A 424 -10.75 33.00 41.11
CA PRO A 424 -9.74 34.02 41.36
C PRO A 424 -9.76 34.43 42.84
N GLU A 425 -8.60 34.31 43.49
CA GLU A 425 -8.37 34.78 44.85
C GLU A 425 -8.76 36.26 44.96
N VAL A 426 -9.75 36.56 45.80
CA VAL A 426 -10.12 37.93 46.16
C VAL A 426 -9.05 38.48 47.11
N PRO A 427 -8.36 39.60 46.79
CA PRO A 427 -7.37 40.18 47.68
C PRO A 427 -8.07 40.73 48.93
N CYS A 428 -7.58 40.32 50.11
CA CYS A 428 -7.95 40.94 51.37
C CYS A 428 -7.55 42.43 51.34
N MET A 429 -8.54 43.33 51.45
CA MET A 429 -8.26 44.75 51.72
C MET A 429 -7.85 44.90 53.18
N GLU A 430 -6.68 45.51 53.38
CA GLU A 430 -6.21 46.03 54.65
C GLU A 430 -7.18 47.09 55.20
N ASN A 431 -7.46 47.01 56.49
CA ASN A 431 -7.77 48.14 57.36
C ASN A 431 -7.04 47.94 58.69
#